data_AF-A0A957TQL6-F1
#
_entry.id   AF-A0A957TQL6-F1
#
_cell.length_a   1.000
_cell.length_b   1.000
_cell.length_c   1.000
_cell.angle_alpha   90.00
_cell.angle_beta   90.00
_cell.angle_gamma   90.00
#
_symmetry.space_group_name_H-M   'P 1'
#
loop_
_entity.id
_entity.type
_entity.pdbx_description
1 polymer ?
#
loop_
_entity_poly.entity_id
_entity_poly.type
_entity_poly.pdbx_seq_one_letter_code
_entity_poly.pdbx_strand_id
1 'polypeptide(L)'
;MVANDTITFNLRRWQLVQDQAGHNRWAMVMAKRSLDPKRVAIIICDMWDNHWSRGAVVREEQLIPRVNQVLAAARDRGIRIIHAPSETMAFYADHPARQRMLAIDTIQPPTDLAHETPPLPVDASDHGSDTGERTTYKAWSRQHPAIVIDDEQ
;
A
#
# COMPACT_ATOMS: atom_id res chain seq x y z
N MET A 1 -3.49 32.24 13.18
CA MET A 1 -3.65 31.66 11.83
C MET A 1 -2.64 30.55 11.70
N VAL A 2 -3.06 29.28 11.74
CA VAL A 2 -2.15 28.16 11.48
C VAL A 2 -2.07 28.04 9.97
N ALA A 3 -0.87 28.16 9.41
CA ALA A 3 -0.69 27.91 7.97
C ALA A 3 -1.21 26.49 7.68
N ASN A 4 -2.09 26.36 6.68
CA ASN A 4 -2.44 25.04 6.17
C ASN A 4 -1.20 24.50 5.44
N ASP A 5 -0.33 23.80 6.17
CA ASP A 5 0.84 23.14 5.61
C ASP A 5 0.38 22.04 4.66
N THR A 6 0.29 22.39 3.38
CA THR A 6 0.01 21.41 2.32
C THR A 6 1.23 20.54 2.07
N ILE A 7 1.02 19.26 1.80
CA ILE A 7 2.07 18.35 1.33
C ILE A 7 2.08 18.31 -0.20
N THR A 8 3.26 18.45 -0.81
CA THR A 8 3.42 18.38 -2.27
C THR A 8 3.88 17.00 -2.69
N PHE A 9 3.05 16.31 -3.48
CA PHE A 9 3.37 15.05 -4.12
C PHE A 9 3.84 15.27 -5.57
N ASN A 10 4.89 14.55 -5.94
CA ASN A 10 5.36 14.45 -7.32
C ASN A 10 4.78 13.18 -7.94
N LEU A 11 3.57 13.27 -8.50
CA LEU A 11 2.86 12.14 -9.08
C LEU A 11 3.47 11.77 -10.43
N ARG A 12 3.67 10.48 -10.65
CA ARG A 12 4.16 9.91 -11.91
C ARG A 12 2.99 9.24 -12.62
N ARG A 13 2.78 9.56 -13.89
CA ARG A 13 1.87 8.83 -14.77
C ARG A 13 2.56 8.52 -16.09
N TRP A 14 2.31 7.35 -16.64
CA TRP A 14 2.70 7.03 -18.02
C TRP A 14 1.56 7.38 -18.96
N GLN A 15 1.87 8.02 -20.07
CA GLN A 15 0.91 8.30 -21.14
C GLN A 15 1.51 7.97 -22.50
N LEU A 16 0.67 7.57 -23.44
CA LEU A 16 1.06 7.40 -24.83
C LEU A 16 1.26 8.79 -25.44
N VAL A 17 2.42 9.03 -26.05
CA VAL A 17 2.76 10.26 -26.79
C VAL A 17 3.35 9.90 -28.15
N GLN A 18 3.29 10.83 -29.10
CA GLN A 18 3.98 10.68 -30.38
C GLN A 18 5.35 11.36 -30.35
N ASP A 19 6.37 10.75 -30.95
CA ASP A 19 7.64 11.42 -31.23
C ASP A 19 7.54 12.36 -32.44
N GLN A 20 8.65 13.02 -32.79
CA GLN A 20 8.68 13.95 -33.93
C GLN A 20 8.42 13.28 -35.29
N ALA A 21 8.58 11.96 -35.38
CA ALA A 21 8.33 11.16 -36.58
C ALA A 21 6.94 10.50 -36.57
N GLY A 22 6.12 10.73 -35.54
CA GLY A 22 4.76 10.20 -35.42
C GLY A 22 4.65 8.81 -34.79
N HIS A 23 5.75 8.22 -34.29
CA HIS A 23 5.70 6.92 -33.64
C HIS A 23 5.15 7.04 -32.21
N ASN A 24 4.28 6.09 -31.84
CA ASN A 24 3.76 6.00 -30.48
C ASN A 24 4.84 5.50 -29.51
N ARG A 25 5.05 6.23 -28.41
CA ARG A 25 5.91 5.82 -27.30
C ARG A 25 5.26 6.13 -25.96
N TRP A 26 5.54 5.31 -24.96
CA TRP A 26 5.17 5.62 -23.58
C TRP A 26 6.13 6.67 -23.01
N ALA A 27 5.59 7.75 -22.45
CA ALA A 27 6.37 8.77 -21.76
C ALA A 27 5.86 8.95 -20.33
N MET A 28 6.79 9.05 -19.39
CA MET A 28 6.49 9.41 -18.01
C MET A 28 6.27 10.92 -17.90
N VAL A 29 5.13 11.31 -17.33
CA VAL A 29 4.78 12.68 -17.02
C VAL A 29 4.74 12.85 -15.51
N MET A 30 5.45 13.88 -15.04
CA MET A 30 5.42 14.32 -13.65
C MET A 30 4.34 15.38 -13.47
N ALA A 31 3.47 15.22 -12.48
CA ALA A 31 2.52 16.24 -12.06
C ALA A 31 2.69 16.52 -10.57
N LYS A 32 2.90 17.79 -10.23
CA LYS A 32 2.86 18.24 -8.83
C LYS A 32 1.41 18.37 -8.36
N ARG A 33 1.14 17.87 -7.16
CA ARG A 33 -0.15 18.05 -6.47
C ARG A 33 0.11 18.43 -5.03
N SER A 34 -0.43 19.57 -4.61
CA SER A 34 -0.43 20.00 -3.21
C SER A 34 -1.76 19.57 -2.59
N LEU A 35 -1.71 18.78 -1.53
CA LEU A 35 -2.88 18.24 -0.85
C LEU A 35 -2.85 18.63 0.63
N ASP A 36 -4.03 18.80 1.22
CA ASP A 36 -4.18 18.88 2.67
C ASP A 36 -3.88 17.48 3.26
N PRO A 37 -2.89 17.34 4.17
CA PRO A 37 -2.58 16.06 4.79
C PRO A 37 -3.77 15.37 5.43
N LYS A 38 -4.75 16.13 5.96
CA LYS A 38 -5.98 15.57 6.57
C LYS A 38 -6.90 14.88 5.57
N ARG A 39 -6.68 15.11 4.27
CA ARG A 39 -7.43 14.49 3.16
C ARG A 39 -6.63 13.38 2.47
N VAL A 40 -5.53 12.95 3.08
CA VAL A 40 -4.65 11.91 2.55
C VAL A 40 -4.54 10.79 3.57
N ALA A 41 -4.57 9.56 3.08
CA ALA A 41 -4.25 8.37 3.86
C ALA A 41 -3.26 7.49 3.10
N ILE A 42 -2.44 6.75 3.84
CA ILE A 42 -1.61 5.66 3.32
C ILE A 42 -2.20 4.36 3.84
N ILE A 43 -2.49 3.42 2.94
CA ILE A 43 -2.88 2.06 3.30
C ILE A 43 -1.68 1.12 3.13
N ILE A 44 -1.40 0.32 4.16
CA ILE A 44 -0.42 -0.77 4.12
C ILE A 44 -1.22 -2.06 3.98
N CYS A 45 -1.19 -2.64 2.79
CA CYS A 45 -1.93 -3.87 2.48
C CYS A 45 -0.98 -5.06 2.59
N ASP A 46 -1.34 -6.04 3.42
CA ASP A 46 -0.76 -7.39 3.40
C ASP A 46 0.77 -7.48 3.48
N MET A 47 1.39 -6.55 4.21
CA MET A 47 2.79 -6.69 4.61
C MET A 47 2.89 -7.58 5.85
N TRP A 48 2.81 -8.89 5.64
CA TRP A 48 2.71 -9.90 6.69
C TRP A 48 4.06 -10.24 7.35
N ASP A 49 4.00 -10.94 8.48
CA ASP A 49 5.20 -11.41 9.19
C ASP A 49 5.93 -12.57 8.53
N ASN A 50 5.30 -13.23 7.55
CA ASN A 50 5.91 -14.30 6.78
C ASN A 50 5.12 -14.59 5.49
N HIS A 51 5.71 -15.38 4.60
CA HIS A 51 5.09 -15.82 3.36
C HIS A 51 5.57 -17.23 2.98
N TRP A 52 4.74 -18.00 2.26
CA TRP A 52 5.11 -19.38 1.86
C TRP A 52 6.26 -19.40 0.84
N SER A 53 6.44 -18.33 0.05
CA SER A 53 7.57 -18.12 -0.84
C SER A 53 8.71 -17.40 -0.11
N ARG A 54 9.89 -18.00 -0.08
CA ARG A 54 11.10 -17.42 0.52
C ARG A 54 11.51 -16.11 -0.14
N GLY A 55 11.43 -16.01 -1.46
CA GLY A 55 11.82 -14.79 -2.15
C GLY A 55 10.89 -13.62 -1.87
N ALA A 56 9.59 -13.86 -1.66
CA ALA A 56 8.66 -12.85 -1.16
C ALA A 56 9.07 -12.32 0.22
N VAL A 57 9.41 -13.21 1.17
CA VAL A 57 9.92 -12.82 2.51
C VAL A 57 11.16 -11.94 2.40
N VAL A 58 12.14 -12.33 1.58
CA VAL A 58 13.38 -11.56 1.40
C VAL A 58 13.11 -10.17 0.80
N ARG A 59 12.22 -10.06 -0.18
CA ARG A 59 11.86 -8.77 -0.81
C ARG A 59 11.11 -7.87 0.15
N GLU A 60 10.21 -8.42 0.96
CA GLU A 60 9.48 -7.70 1.99
C GLU A 60 10.42 -7.13 3.06
N GLU A 61 11.32 -7.97 3.60
CA GLU A 61 12.30 -7.57 4.62
C GLU A 61 13.15 -6.36 4.18
N GLN A 62 13.55 -6.32 2.91
CA GLN A 62 14.29 -5.20 2.34
C GLN A 62 13.46 -3.91 2.22
N LEU A 63 12.13 -4.03 2.08
CA LEU A 63 11.23 -2.89 1.90
C LEU A 63 10.88 -2.20 3.23
N ILE A 64 10.82 -2.97 4.32
CA ILE A 64 10.34 -2.51 5.64
C ILE A 64 11.05 -1.25 6.16
N PRO A 65 12.39 -1.13 6.13
CA PRO A 65 13.06 0.07 6.63
C PRO A 65 12.59 1.33 5.91
N ARG A 66 12.41 1.25 4.59
CA ARG A 66 11.93 2.36 3.77
C ARG A 66 10.46 2.66 4.02
N VAL A 67 9.64 1.64 4.23
CA VAL A 67 8.23 1.80 4.63
C VAL A 67 8.16 2.58 5.94
N ASN A 68 8.85 2.16 7.00
CA ASN A 68 8.84 2.88 8.27
C ASN A 68 9.27 4.35 8.15
N GLN A 69 10.28 4.66 7.32
CA GLN A 69 10.68 6.04 7.05
C GLN A 69 9.56 6.86 6.41
N VAL A 70 8.84 6.27 5.44
CA VAL A 70 7.70 6.91 4.78
C VAL A 70 6.56 7.11 5.77
N LEU A 71 6.24 6.11 6.59
CA LEU A 71 5.19 6.18 7.59
C LEU A 71 5.50 7.27 8.63
N ALA A 72 6.69 7.27 9.21
CA ALA A 72 7.10 8.30 10.17
C ALA A 72 6.96 9.72 9.58
N ALA A 73 7.51 9.96 8.39
CA ALA A 73 7.41 11.26 7.73
C ALA A 73 5.97 11.67 7.38
N ALA A 74 5.08 10.71 7.15
CA ALA A 74 3.66 10.93 6.90
C ALA A 74 2.92 11.25 8.22
N ARG A 75 3.20 10.52 9.30
CA ARG A 75 2.64 10.77 10.64
C ARG A 75 3.00 12.16 11.14
N ASP A 76 4.27 12.58 10.97
CA ASP A 76 4.76 13.92 11.32
C ASP A 76 3.98 15.05 10.62
N ARG A 77 3.35 14.75 9.48
CA ARG A 77 2.54 15.69 8.69
C ARG A 77 1.04 15.53 8.94
N GLY A 78 0.63 14.65 9.84
CA GLY A 78 -0.78 14.38 10.15
C GLY A 78 -1.51 13.54 9.11
N ILE A 79 -0.79 12.82 8.23
CA ILE A 79 -1.39 11.87 7.29
C ILE A 79 -1.82 10.62 8.05
N ARG A 80 -3.04 10.13 7.77
CA ARG A 80 -3.56 8.90 8.39
C ARG A 80 -2.88 7.67 7.79
N ILE A 81 -2.43 6.75 8.64
CA ILE A 81 -1.96 5.43 8.22
C ILE A 81 -3.04 4.39 8.54
N ILE A 82 -3.38 3.57 7.56
CA ILE A 82 -4.35 2.47 7.69
C ILE A 82 -3.58 1.17 7.50
N HIS A 83 -3.60 0.31 8.51
CA HIS A 83 -3.01 -1.01 8.46
C HIS A 83 -4.09 -2.03 8.05
N ALA A 84 -3.86 -2.76 6.96
CA ALA A 84 -4.80 -3.73 6.40
C ALA A 84 -4.12 -5.10 6.17
N PRO A 85 -3.72 -5.82 7.24
CA PRO A 85 -3.15 -7.17 7.12
C PRO A 85 -4.27 -8.21 7.08
N SER A 86 -4.79 -8.47 5.88
CA SER A 86 -5.88 -9.42 5.66
C SER A 86 -5.55 -10.81 6.21
N GLU A 87 -6.59 -11.60 6.51
CA GLU A 87 -6.50 -12.94 7.13
C GLU A 87 -5.81 -13.04 8.50
N THR A 88 -5.36 -11.92 9.07
CA THR A 88 -4.71 -11.84 10.38
C THR A 88 -5.41 -10.90 11.37
N MET A 89 -6.53 -10.30 10.97
CA MET A 89 -7.23 -9.28 11.75
C MET A 89 -7.66 -9.76 13.16
N ALA A 90 -7.82 -11.07 13.36
CA ALA A 90 -8.10 -11.64 14.68
C ALA A 90 -6.96 -11.41 15.69
N PHE A 91 -5.70 -11.36 15.24
CA PHE A 91 -4.55 -11.03 16.09
C PHE A 91 -4.67 -9.62 16.70
N TYR A 92 -5.34 -8.71 15.98
CA TYR A 92 -5.48 -7.30 16.34
C TYR A 92 -6.80 -6.98 17.04
N ALA A 93 -7.57 -7.98 17.48
CA ALA A 93 -8.91 -7.78 18.03
C ALA A 93 -8.94 -6.69 19.12
N ASP A 94 -7.99 -6.71 20.06
CA ASP A 94 -7.94 -5.78 21.19
C ASP A 94 -6.96 -4.60 20.98
N HIS A 95 -6.35 -4.49 19.79
CA HIS A 95 -5.36 -3.45 19.53
C HIS A 95 -6.02 -2.06 19.48
N PRO A 96 -5.47 -1.00 20.11
CA PRO A 96 -6.08 0.34 20.13
C PRO A 96 -6.42 0.88 18.74
N ALA A 97 -5.50 0.73 17.77
CA ALA A 97 -5.74 1.09 16.37
C ALA A 97 -6.94 0.36 15.72
N ARG A 98 -7.15 -0.92 16.04
CA ARG A 98 -8.31 -1.68 15.55
C ARG A 98 -9.59 -1.17 16.17
N GLN A 99 -9.59 -0.91 17.48
CA GLN A 99 -10.74 -0.37 18.20
C GLN A 99 -11.14 1.01 17.68
N ARG A 100 -10.17 1.89 17.39
CA ARG A 100 -10.42 3.19 16.73
C ARG A 100 -11.13 3.01 15.39
N MET A 101 -10.69 2.07 14.56
CA MET A 101 -11.31 1.83 13.25
C MET A 101 -12.74 1.29 13.38
N LEU A 102 -13.01 0.43 14.37
CA LEU A 102 -14.37 -0.09 14.63
C LEU A 102 -15.33 0.96 15.18
N ALA A 103 -14.81 2.00 15.85
CA ALA A 103 -15.61 3.09 16.41
C ALA A 103 -15.98 4.17 15.39
N ILE A 104 -15.46 4.11 14.16
CA ILE A 104 -15.78 5.07 13.10
C ILE A 104 -17.08 4.66 12.40
N ASP A 105 -17.93 5.65 12.10
CA ASP A 105 -19.16 5.43 11.35
C ASP A 105 -18.88 4.78 9.99
N THR A 106 -19.59 3.69 9.71
CA THR A 106 -19.50 3.03 8.42
C THR A 106 -20.25 3.87 7.38
N ILE A 107 -19.61 4.10 6.25
CA ILE A 107 -20.25 4.69 5.07
C ILE A 107 -20.49 3.61 4.03
N GLN A 108 -21.57 3.74 3.25
CA GLN A 108 -21.78 2.88 2.10
C GLN A 108 -20.71 3.17 1.05
N PRO A 109 -19.88 2.18 0.65
CA PRO A 109 -18.92 2.40 -0.42
C PRO A 109 -19.67 2.70 -1.74
N PRO A 110 -19.05 3.46 -2.66
CA PRO A 110 -19.61 3.63 -4.00
C PRO A 110 -19.78 2.27 -4.68
N THR A 111 -20.75 2.16 -5.58
CA THR A 111 -20.94 0.95 -6.39
C THR A 111 -19.66 0.62 -7.16
N ASP A 112 -19.25 -0.65 -7.10
CA ASP A 112 -18.10 -1.14 -7.84
C ASP A 112 -18.25 -0.86 -9.34
N LEU A 113 -17.21 -0.25 -9.91
CA LEU A 113 -17.15 -0.02 -11.35
C LEU A 113 -16.80 -1.33 -12.05
N ALA A 114 -17.62 -1.70 -13.03
CA ALA A 114 -17.29 -2.79 -13.94
C ALA A 114 -15.98 -2.44 -14.66
N HIS A 115 -15.02 -3.35 -14.60
CA HIS A 115 -13.74 -3.22 -15.29
C HIS A 115 -13.34 -4.58 -15.83
N GLU A 116 -12.61 -4.58 -16.94
CA GLU A 116 -12.03 -5.80 -17.49
C GLU A 116 -10.96 -6.33 -16.53
N THR A 117 -10.87 -7.65 -16.40
CA THR A 117 -9.81 -8.33 -15.66
C THR A 117 -8.93 -9.11 -16.64
N PRO A 118 -8.14 -8.42 -17.48
CA PRO A 118 -7.26 -9.09 -18.41
C PRO A 118 -6.19 -9.90 -17.65
N PRO A 119 -5.62 -10.94 -18.28
CA PRO A 119 -4.50 -11.66 -17.68
C PRO A 119 -3.34 -10.70 -17.38
N LEU A 120 -2.59 -11.01 -16.33
CA LEU A 120 -1.39 -10.26 -15.99
C LEU A 120 -0.37 -10.33 -17.15
N PRO A 121 0.47 -9.30 -17.36
CA PRO A 121 1.50 -9.29 -18.40
C PRO A 121 2.70 -10.20 -18.08
N VAL A 122 2.53 -11.13 -17.12
CA VAL A 122 3.53 -12.07 -16.61
C VAL A 122 2.85 -13.41 -16.35
N ASP A 123 3.60 -14.50 -16.42
CA ASP A 123 3.14 -15.80 -15.94
C ASP A 123 3.08 -15.77 -14.40
N ALA A 124 1.88 -15.94 -13.86
CA ALA A 124 1.61 -15.99 -12.43
C ALA A 124 0.96 -17.32 -12.03
N SER A 125 1.10 -18.37 -12.86
CA SER A 125 0.53 -19.70 -12.61
C SER A 125 1.09 -20.39 -11.36
N ASP A 126 2.26 -19.95 -10.88
CA ASP A 126 2.91 -20.41 -9.66
C ASP A 126 2.64 -19.50 -8.45
N HIS A 127 1.67 -18.58 -8.57
CA HIS A 127 1.34 -17.58 -7.56
C HIS A 127 2.47 -16.59 -7.23
N GLY A 128 3.42 -16.39 -8.16
CA GLY A 128 4.49 -15.39 -8.03
C GLY A 128 5.71 -15.87 -7.24
N SER A 129 5.96 -17.19 -7.24
CA SER A 129 7.11 -17.82 -6.58
C SER A 129 8.40 -17.60 -7.37
N ASP A 130 9.30 -16.74 -6.90
CA ASP A 130 10.60 -16.48 -7.52
C ASP A 130 11.73 -17.40 -6.98
N THR A 131 11.40 -18.33 -6.09
CA THR A 131 12.36 -19.21 -5.40
C THR A 131 12.08 -20.70 -5.53
N GLY A 132 11.09 -21.08 -6.36
CA GLY A 132 10.85 -22.46 -6.79
C GLY A 132 9.88 -23.27 -5.92
N GLU A 133 9.28 -22.68 -4.89
CA GLU A 133 8.21 -23.28 -4.12
C GLU A 133 6.98 -23.52 -5.01
N ARG A 134 6.36 -24.70 -4.88
CA ARG A 134 5.23 -25.15 -5.73
C ARG A 134 3.91 -25.32 -5.00
N THR A 135 3.91 -25.15 -3.68
CA THR A 135 2.73 -25.39 -2.84
C THR A 135 2.56 -24.21 -1.91
N THR A 136 1.39 -23.58 -1.98
CA THR A 136 1.01 -22.47 -1.13
C THR A 136 0.45 -23.01 0.19
N TYR A 137 0.65 -22.26 1.26
CA TYR A 137 0.07 -22.51 2.58
C TYR A 137 -0.01 -21.19 3.35
N LYS A 138 -0.84 -21.14 4.38
CA LYS A 138 -0.90 -19.97 5.26
C LYS A 138 0.34 -19.91 6.14
N ALA A 139 1.26 -18.99 5.83
CA ALA A 139 2.51 -18.80 6.58
C ALA A 139 2.44 -17.62 7.57
N TRP A 140 1.55 -16.66 7.31
CA TRP A 140 1.40 -15.43 8.09
C TRP A 140 0.44 -15.56 9.26
N SER A 141 0.74 -14.80 10.31
CA SER A 141 -0.08 -14.70 11.53
C SER A 141 -0.50 -13.27 11.87
N ARG A 142 0.22 -12.27 11.34
CA ARG A 142 0.00 -10.83 11.59
C ARG A 142 0.73 -9.97 10.55
N GLN A 143 0.55 -8.65 10.56
CA GLN A 143 1.49 -7.71 9.92
C GLN A 143 2.93 -7.93 10.42
N HIS A 144 3.92 -7.69 9.56
CA HIS A 144 5.31 -7.74 9.94
C HIS A 144 5.60 -6.87 11.18
N PRO A 145 6.14 -7.45 12.27
CA PRO A 145 6.26 -6.75 13.56
C PRO A 145 7.23 -5.56 13.52
N ALA A 146 8.15 -5.54 12.55
CA ALA A 146 9.03 -4.40 12.34
C ALA A 146 8.33 -3.18 11.72
N ILE A 147 7.13 -3.33 11.14
CA ILE A 147 6.32 -2.20 10.68
C ILE A 147 5.56 -1.64 11.88
N VAL A 148 5.90 -0.41 12.27
CA VAL A 148 5.34 0.22 13.46
C VAL A 148 3.87 0.55 13.25
N ILE A 149 3.01 0.07 14.16
CA ILE A 149 1.63 0.51 14.33
C ILE A 149 1.63 1.52 15.47
N ASP A 150 1.02 2.69 15.25
CA ASP A 150 0.92 3.75 16.25
C ASP A 150 -0.31 3.49 17.13
N ASP A 151 -0.09 3.36 18.44
CA ASP A 151 -1.16 3.12 19.40
C ASP A 151 -2.02 4.35 19.67
N GLU A 152 -1.54 5.56 19.35
CA GLU A 152 -2.21 6.83 19.63
C GLU A 152 -2.86 7.45 18.39
N GLN A 153 -2.31 7.19 17.20
CA GLN A 153 -2.82 7.71 15.93
C GLN A 153 -3.80 6.75 15.26
#